data_AF-A0A549T1E3-F1
#
_entry.id   AF-A0A549T1E3-F1
#
_cell.length_a   1.000
_cell.length_b   1.000
_cell.length_c   1.000
_cell.angle_alpha   90.00
_cell.angle_beta   90.00
_cell.angle_gamma   90.00
#
_symmetry.space_group_name_H-M   'P 1'
#
loop_
_entity.id
_entity.type
_entity.pdbx_description
1 polymer ?
#
loop_
_entity_poly.entity_id
_entity_poly.type
_entity_poly.pdbx_seq_one_letter_code
_entity_poly.pdbx_strand_id
1 'polypeptide(L)'
;MINGGLFTHDFLIEGATETEAWSALSPAAIDALRAQALHLFQRLTAQKEPSEAVTEKDLIYPLLAMIGWNDLVFVQPNASAKGRVDVPDALLFGDATSLALAKRESEDFRRFQHGLSVVEAKRWHRPLDREGKGRKDVGGTPSSQMLRYLRRADDITNGKLRWGVLTNGRLWRLYFHG
;
A
#
# COMPACT_ATOMS: atom_id res chain seq x y z
N MET A 1 -25.29 13.35 3.75
CA MET A 1 -24.32 12.31 4.13
C MET A 1 -22.96 12.75 3.64
N ILE A 2 -22.04 13.08 4.55
CA ILE A 2 -20.65 13.30 4.18
C ILE A 2 -20.12 11.91 3.82
N ASN A 3 -19.95 11.66 2.52
CA ASN A 3 -19.29 10.45 2.04
C ASN A 3 -17.88 10.50 2.66
N GLY A 4 -17.50 9.53 3.48
CA GLY A 4 -16.24 9.48 4.23
C GLY A 4 -15.01 9.29 3.34
N GLY A 5 -14.86 10.14 2.32
CA GLY A 5 -13.71 10.20 1.44
C GLY A 5 -12.62 11.04 2.10
N LEU A 6 -11.41 10.50 2.14
CA LEU A 6 -10.22 11.19 2.59
C LEU A 6 -9.96 12.49 1.81
N PHE A 7 -10.24 12.45 0.50
CA PHE A 7 -10.17 13.59 -0.40
C PHE A 7 -11.52 13.80 -1.07
N THR A 8 -11.84 15.06 -1.39
CA THR A 8 -13.01 15.37 -2.21
C THR A 8 -12.79 14.87 -3.63
N HIS A 9 -13.87 14.61 -4.36
CA HIS A 9 -13.78 14.23 -5.77
C HIS A 9 -13.10 15.31 -6.60
N ASP A 10 -13.47 16.58 -6.35
CA ASP A 10 -12.91 17.75 -7.02
C ASP A 10 -11.40 17.87 -6.76
N PHE A 11 -10.93 17.59 -5.54
CA PHE A 11 -9.49 17.57 -5.27
C PHE A 11 -8.78 16.49 -6.09
N LEU A 12 -9.36 15.30 -6.23
CA LEU A 12 -8.70 14.22 -6.98
C LEU A 12 -8.66 14.46 -8.50
N ILE A 13 -9.64 15.17 -9.05
CA ILE A 13 -9.70 15.46 -10.50
C ILE A 13 -8.94 16.75 -10.84
N GLU A 14 -9.12 17.80 -10.05
CA GLU A 14 -8.66 19.15 -10.37
C GLU A 14 -7.54 19.57 -9.42
N GLY A 15 -7.81 19.60 -8.11
CA GLY A 15 -6.86 20.15 -7.12
C GLY A 15 -5.50 19.44 -7.08
N ALA A 16 -5.45 18.13 -7.29
CA ALA A 16 -4.21 17.37 -7.35
C ALA A 16 -3.32 17.84 -8.51
N THR A 17 -3.93 18.25 -9.63
CA THR A 17 -3.22 18.73 -10.82
C THR A 17 -2.63 20.13 -10.65
N GLU A 18 -3.12 20.88 -9.66
CA GLU A 18 -2.62 22.21 -9.32
C GLU A 18 -1.47 22.17 -8.31
N THR A 19 -1.13 20.99 -7.78
CA THR A 19 -0.02 20.85 -6.83
C THR A 19 1.33 21.08 -7.53
N GLU A 20 2.31 21.59 -6.77
CA GLU A 20 3.69 21.73 -7.25
C GLU A 20 4.27 20.37 -7.68
N ALA A 21 3.96 19.32 -6.91
CA ALA A 21 4.39 17.95 -7.21
C ALA A 21 3.86 17.46 -8.57
N TRP A 22 2.61 17.77 -8.92
CA TRP A 22 2.06 17.44 -10.23
C TRP A 22 2.65 18.30 -11.35
N SER A 23 2.76 19.62 -11.11
CA SER A 23 3.31 20.57 -12.09
C SER A 23 4.77 20.30 -12.43
N ALA A 24 5.52 19.66 -11.52
CA ALA A 24 6.90 19.23 -11.76
C ALA A 24 7.01 18.01 -12.70
N LEU A 25 5.91 17.30 -12.99
CA LEU A 25 5.91 16.15 -13.89
C LEU A 25 5.77 16.60 -15.35
N SER A 26 6.68 16.14 -16.21
CA SER A 26 6.55 16.39 -17.65
C SER A 26 5.48 15.49 -18.27
N PRO A 27 4.76 15.95 -19.32
CA PRO A 27 3.81 15.10 -20.04
C PRO A 27 4.44 13.79 -20.54
N ALA A 28 5.68 13.86 -21.03
CA ALA A 28 6.42 12.67 -21.48
C ALA A 28 6.68 11.66 -20.35
N ALA A 29 6.95 12.14 -19.12
CA ALA A 29 7.12 11.26 -17.96
C ALA A 29 5.80 10.57 -17.58
N ILE A 30 4.67 11.30 -17.64
CA ILE A 30 3.34 10.75 -17.40
C ILE A 30 3.00 9.68 -18.44
N ASP A 31 3.24 9.95 -19.72
CA ASP A 31 3.00 9.00 -20.81
C ASP A 31 3.86 7.75 -20.68
N ALA A 32 5.15 7.91 -20.33
CA ALA A 32 6.06 6.79 -20.10
C ALA A 32 5.61 5.94 -18.90
N LEU A 33 5.16 6.56 -17.81
CA LEU A 33 4.61 5.87 -16.64
C LEU A 33 3.35 5.10 -17.02
N ARG A 34 2.43 5.74 -17.74
CA ARG A 34 1.19 5.11 -18.21
C ARG A 34 1.47 3.91 -19.11
N ALA A 35 2.38 4.02 -20.06
CA ALA A 35 2.72 2.94 -20.98
C ALA A 35 3.30 1.73 -20.24
N GLN A 36 4.21 1.97 -19.29
CA GLN A 36 4.80 0.92 -18.45
C GLN A 36 3.75 0.26 -17.56
N ALA A 37 2.87 1.05 -16.93
CA ALA A 37 1.80 0.51 -16.08
C ALA A 37 0.86 -0.39 -16.90
N LEU A 38 0.44 0.07 -18.08
CA LEU A 38 -0.39 -0.74 -18.99
C LEU A 38 0.28 -2.05 -19.38
N HIS A 39 1.59 -2.05 -19.64
CA HIS A 39 2.33 -3.27 -19.94
C HIS A 39 2.33 -4.26 -18.76
N LEU A 40 2.51 -3.79 -17.53
CA LEU A 40 2.41 -4.63 -16.33
C LEU A 40 1.01 -5.24 -16.18
N PHE A 41 -0.04 -4.43 -16.36
CA PHE A 41 -1.42 -4.89 -16.31
C PHE A 41 -1.71 -5.94 -17.39
N GLN A 42 -1.25 -5.74 -18.62
CA GLN A 42 -1.43 -6.71 -19.71
C GLN A 42 -0.73 -8.03 -19.40
N ARG A 43 0.49 -7.99 -18.88
CA ARG A 43 1.23 -9.20 -18.50
C ARG A 43 0.55 -9.97 -17.38
N LEU A 44 0.07 -9.28 -16.35
CA LEU A 44 -0.61 -9.93 -15.23
C LEU A 44 -1.93 -10.56 -15.68
N THR A 45 -2.73 -9.83 -16.47
CA THR A 45 -4.06 -10.27 -16.90
C THR A 45 -4.05 -11.32 -18.01
N ALA A 46 -2.90 -11.57 -18.65
CA ALA A 46 -2.70 -12.75 -19.49
C ALA A 46 -2.76 -14.06 -18.69
N GLN A 47 -2.56 -14.01 -17.37
CA GLN A 47 -2.77 -15.14 -16.47
C GLN A 47 -4.22 -15.13 -15.96
N LYS A 48 -4.89 -16.29 -15.99
CA LYS A 48 -6.32 -16.40 -15.67
C LYS A 48 -6.66 -16.02 -14.23
N GLU A 49 -5.86 -16.49 -13.26
CA GLU A 49 -6.07 -16.23 -11.83
C GLU A 49 -4.72 -16.05 -11.13
N PRO A 50 -4.09 -14.87 -11.24
CA PRO A 50 -2.84 -14.58 -10.56
C PRO A 50 -2.99 -14.78 -9.05
N SER A 51 -2.03 -15.48 -8.45
CA SER A 51 -1.95 -15.59 -6.99
C SER A 51 -1.60 -14.23 -6.35
N GLU A 52 -1.71 -14.14 -5.02
CA GLU A 52 -1.32 -12.94 -4.26
C GLU A 52 0.15 -12.59 -4.49
N ALA A 53 1.06 -13.55 -4.28
CA ALA A 53 2.49 -13.38 -4.52
C ALA A 53 2.83 -12.96 -5.97
N VAL A 54 2.08 -13.47 -6.95
CA VAL A 54 2.25 -13.05 -8.36
C VAL A 54 1.74 -11.62 -8.57
N THR A 55 0.59 -11.28 -7.99
CA THR A 55 0.02 -9.91 -8.08
C THR A 55 0.95 -8.89 -7.41
N GLU A 56 1.55 -9.26 -6.28
CA GLU A 56 2.56 -8.46 -5.59
C GLU A 56 3.79 -8.22 -6.46
N LYS A 57 4.46 -9.32 -6.84
CA LYS A 57 5.75 -9.29 -7.53
C LYS A 57 5.66 -8.69 -8.93
N ASP A 58 4.62 -9.04 -9.69
CA ASP A 58 4.56 -8.71 -11.12
C ASP A 58 3.77 -7.42 -11.38
N LEU A 59 3.09 -6.85 -10.39
CA LEU A 59 2.30 -5.63 -10.55
C LEU A 59 2.46 -4.62 -9.40
N ILE A 60 2.16 -5.00 -8.16
CA ILE A 60 2.07 -4.01 -7.06
C ILE A 60 3.43 -3.39 -6.74
N TYR A 61 4.46 -4.18 -6.47
CA TYR A 61 5.80 -3.64 -6.17
C TYR A 61 6.40 -2.90 -7.38
N PRO A 62 6.29 -3.39 -8.63
CA PRO A 62 6.69 -2.62 -9.80
C PRO A 62 5.98 -1.25 -9.91
N LEU A 63 4.67 -1.19 -9.69
CA LEU A 63 3.94 0.08 -9.73
C LEU A 63 4.36 1.03 -8.60
N LEU A 64 4.58 0.51 -7.38
CA LEU A 64 5.10 1.29 -6.27
C LEU A 64 6.50 1.85 -6.60
N ALA A 65 7.36 1.04 -7.20
CA ALA A 65 8.68 1.47 -7.64
C ALA A 65 8.59 2.63 -8.64
N MET A 66 7.73 2.50 -9.66
CA MET A 66 7.52 3.51 -10.69
C MET A 66 7.08 4.87 -10.16
N ILE A 67 6.36 4.91 -9.03
CA ILE A 67 5.89 6.16 -8.41
C ILE A 67 6.81 6.68 -7.30
N GLY A 68 8.05 6.16 -7.22
CA GLY A 68 9.10 6.70 -6.36
C GLY A 68 9.45 5.88 -5.12
N TRP A 69 8.70 4.82 -4.80
CA TRP A 69 9.00 4.00 -3.62
C TRP A 69 10.17 3.04 -3.81
N ASN A 70 10.60 2.75 -5.04
CA ASN A 70 11.76 1.94 -5.42
C ASN A 70 12.27 0.96 -4.34
N ASP A 71 13.46 1.22 -3.79
CA ASP A 71 14.09 0.44 -2.72
C ASP A 71 13.67 0.87 -1.31
N LEU A 72 12.73 1.82 -1.19
CA LEU A 72 12.18 2.37 0.06
C LEU A 72 11.02 1.53 0.60
N VAL A 73 11.13 0.21 0.47
CA VAL A 73 10.11 -0.77 0.85
C VAL A 73 10.74 -1.82 1.76
N PHE A 74 10.09 -2.12 2.89
CA PHE A 74 10.42 -3.25 3.74
C PHE A 74 9.27 -4.26 3.70
N VAL A 75 9.55 -5.48 3.24
CA VAL A 75 8.52 -6.53 3.06
C VAL A 75 8.26 -7.31 4.35
N GLN A 76 7.00 -7.68 4.56
CA GLN A 76 6.51 -8.50 5.67
C GLN A 76 6.99 -8.08 7.08
N PRO A 77 6.95 -6.78 7.46
CA PRO A 77 7.31 -6.35 8.80
C PRO A 77 6.25 -6.79 9.81
N ASN A 78 6.67 -7.13 11.03
CA ASN A 78 5.76 -7.61 12.06
C ASN A 78 5.46 -6.50 13.08
N ALA A 79 4.21 -6.04 13.14
CA ALA A 79 3.75 -5.02 14.09
C ALA A 79 3.43 -5.60 15.49
N SER A 80 3.40 -6.92 15.65
CA SER A 80 3.14 -7.56 16.94
C SER A 80 4.43 -7.64 17.76
N ALA A 81 4.36 -7.31 19.06
CA ALA A 81 5.50 -7.48 19.97
C ALA A 81 5.79 -8.96 20.31
N LYS A 82 4.78 -9.84 20.17
CA LYS A 82 4.89 -11.29 20.34
C LYS A 82 4.11 -11.99 19.23
N GLY A 83 4.68 -13.08 18.69
CA GLY A 83 4.07 -13.85 17.60
C GLY A 83 4.06 -13.08 16.27
N ARG A 84 3.44 -13.67 15.23
CA ARG A 84 3.30 -13.09 13.88
C ARG A 84 1.82 -12.92 13.55
N VAL A 85 1.17 -11.98 14.23
CA VAL A 85 -0.29 -11.79 14.12
C VAL A 85 -0.61 -10.62 13.19
N ASP A 86 0.20 -9.56 13.26
CA ASP A 86 0.00 -8.34 12.47
C ASP A 86 1.19 -8.10 11.54
N VAL A 87 1.19 -8.83 10.42
CA VAL A 87 2.23 -8.73 9.40
C VAL A 87 1.60 -8.20 8.11
N PRO A 88 1.63 -6.88 7.86
CA PRO A 88 1.30 -6.35 6.54
C PRO A 88 2.30 -6.82 5.48
N ASP A 89 1.91 -6.76 4.21
CA ASP A 89 2.78 -7.17 3.10
C ASP A 89 3.99 -6.25 2.95
N ALA A 90 3.85 -4.95 3.18
CA ALA A 90 4.99 -4.04 3.23
C ALA A 90 4.81 -2.80 4.12
N LEU A 91 5.94 -2.18 4.42
CA LEU A 91 6.06 -0.86 5.02
C LEU A 91 6.88 0.03 4.08
N LEU A 92 6.35 1.21 3.76
CA LEU A 92 6.95 2.19 2.88
C LEU A 92 7.68 3.26 3.68
N PHE A 93 8.78 3.79 3.16
CA PHE A 93 9.64 4.76 3.84
C PHE A 93 9.79 6.03 2.99
N GLY A 94 9.78 7.19 3.65
CA GLY A 94 9.94 8.48 2.96
C GLY A 94 11.33 8.68 2.36
N ASP A 95 12.34 8.00 2.91
CA ASP A 95 13.73 8.13 2.49
C ASP A 95 14.59 6.92 2.91
N ALA A 96 15.80 6.84 2.36
CA ALA A 96 16.73 5.75 2.60
C ALA A 96 17.30 5.73 4.04
N THR A 97 17.36 6.87 4.71
CA THR A 97 17.82 6.98 6.10
C THR A 97 16.83 6.31 7.04
N SER A 98 15.55 6.63 6.88
CA SER A 98 14.43 6.04 7.64
C SER A 98 14.37 4.52 7.44
N LEU A 99 14.53 4.05 6.20
CA LEU A 99 14.65 2.61 5.94
C LEU A 99 15.87 1.98 6.64
N ALA A 100 17.03 2.64 6.58
CA ALA A 100 18.25 2.14 7.21
C ALA A 100 18.12 2.06 8.74
N LEU A 101 17.44 3.02 9.36
CA LEU A 101 17.12 3.01 10.79
C LEU A 101 16.20 1.83 11.12
N ALA A 102 15.12 1.63 10.38
CA ALA A 102 14.23 0.48 10.57
C ALA A 102 14.96 -0.86 10.44
N LYS A 103 15.88 -1.01 9.48
CA LYS A 103 16.68 -2.23 9.32
C LYS A 103 17.57 -2.55 10.53
N ARG A 104 17.90 -1.55 11.36
CA ARG A 104 18.74 -1.69 12.57
C ARG A 104 17.95 -1.97 13.84
N GLU A 105 16.62 -1.86 13.80
CA GLU A 105 15.77 -2.16 14.96
C GLU A 105 15.85 -3.65 15.32
N SER A 106 16.17 -3.93 16.58
CA SER A 106 16.23 -5.29 17.13
C SER A 106 14.85 -5.91 17.36
N GLU A 107 13.83 -5.06 17.58
CA GLU A 107 12.44 -5.48 17.76
C GLU A 107 11.65 -5.14 16.49
N ASP A 108 11.08 -6.15 15.83
CA ASP A 108 10.40 -5.99 14.53
C ASP A 108 9.33 -4.88 14.53
N PHE A 109 8.55 -4.76 15.61
CA PHE A 109 7.48 -3.77 15.67
C PHE A 109 8.00 -2.34 15.72
N ARG A 110 9.23 -2.10 16.21
CA ARG A 110 9.81 -0.75 16.26
C ARG A 110 10.14 -0.21 14.87
N ARG A 111 10.25 -1.06 13.86
CA ARG A 111 10.47 -0.64 12.46
C ARG A 111 9.41 0.34 11.96
N PHE A 112 8.18 0.21 12.46
CA PHE A 112 7.06 1.08 12.13
C PHE A 112 7.28 2.53 12.56
N GLN A 113 8.15 2.80 13.55
CA GLN A 113 8.49 4.17 13.99
C GLN A 113 9.16 5.01 12.91
N HIS A 114 9.76 4.37 11.90
CA HIS A 114 10.44 5.03 10.79
C HIS A 114 9.65 4.95 9.48
N GLY A 115 8.51 4.24 9.47
CA GLY A 115 7.70 4.03 8.28
C GLY A 115 6.71 5.16 8.03
N LEU A 116 6.34 5.34 6.76
CA LEU A 116 5.40 6.36 6.30
C LEU A 116 4.01 5.78 6.00
N SER A 117 3.94 4.56 5.45
CA SER A 117 2.67 3.94 5.06
C SER A 117 2.75 2.41 5.08
N VAL A 118 1.67 1.75 5.52
CA VAL A 118 1.52 0.29 5.46
C VAL A 118 0.89 -0.12 4.12
N VAL A 119 1.34 -1.22 3.52
CA VAL A 119 0.73 -1.80 2.31
C VAL A 119 0.20 -3.18 2.63
N GLU A 120 -1.04 -3.42 2.22
CA GLU A 120 -1.64 -4.75 2.16
C GLU A 120 -2.11 -5.00 0.73
N ALA A 121 -1.53 -6.04 0.13
CA ALA A 121 -1.88 -6.58 -1.16
C ALA A 121 -2.88 -7.72 -1.03
N LYS A 122 -3.62 -7.98 -2.10
CA LYS A 122 -4.46 -9.16 -2.26
C LYS A 122 -4.34 -9.69 -3.68
N ARG A 123 -4.68 -10.96 -3.88
CA ARG A 123 -4.84 -11.54 -5.23
C ARG A 123 -5.78 -10.71 -6.13
N TRP A 124 -5.46 -10.63 -7.42
CA TRP A 124 -6.12 -9.80 -8.45
C TRP A 124 -7.66 -9.66 -8.39
N HIS A 125 -8.37 -10.76 -8.10
CA HIS A 125 -9.83 -10.80 -8.07
C HIS A 125 -10.47 -10.75 -6.67
N ARG A 126 -9.67 -10.57 -5.61
CA ARG A 126 -10.18 -10.49 -4.24
C ARG A 126 -10.95 -9.18 -4.03
N PRO A 127 -12.25 -9.22 -3.67
CA PRO A 127 -12.95 -8.01 -3.24
C PRO A 127 -12.33 -7.45 -1.97
N LEU A 128 -12.23 -6.13 -1.88
CA LEU A 128 -11.59 -5.44 -0.74
C LEU A 128 -12.56 -5.16 0.42
N ASP A 129 -13.88 -5.11 0.16
CA ASP A 129 -14.94 -4.79 1.15
C ASP A 129 -15.75 -5.98 1.65
N ARG A 130 -15.44 -7.19 1.18
CA ARG A 130 -16.22 -8.36 1.55
C ARG A 130 -15.32 -9.44 2.09
N GLU A 131 -15.83 -10.15 3.09
CA GLU A 131 -15.30 -11.45 3.43
C GLU A 131 -15.44 -12.37 2.22
N GLY A 132 -14.43 -13.20 1.97
CA GLY A 132 -14.54 -14.18 0.89
C GLY A 132 -15.25 -15.41 1.35
N LYS A 133 -15.84 -16.11 0.38
CA LYS A 133 -16.51 -17.37 0.60
C LYS A 133 -15.51 -18.49 0.27
N GLY A 134 -14.79 -19.00 1.27
CA GLY A 134 -13.92 -20.16 1.10
C GLY A 134 -12.80 -20.28 2.13
N ARG A 135 -12.22 -21.47 2.25
CA ARG A 135 -11.09 -21.77 3.16
C ARG A 135 -9.85 -20.89 2.91
N LYS A 136 -9.65 -20.39 1.69
CA LYS A 136 -8.54 -19.49 1.31
C LYS A 136 -8.77 -18.03 1.71
N ASP A 137 -9.97 -17.70 2.17
CA ASP A 137 -10.42 -16.33 2.43
C ASP A 137 -10.80 -16.12 3.92
N VAL A 138 -10.40 -17.06 4.78
CA VAL A 138 -10.58 -17.04 6.23
C VAL A 138 -9.65 -15.97 6.81
N GLY A 139 -10.21 -14.96 7.48
CA GLY A 139 -9.43 -13.82 7.98
C GLY A 139 -10.19 -12.49 8.02
N GLY A 140 -11.48 -12.49 7.69
CA GLY A 140 -12.33 -11.30 7.68
C GLY A 140 -12.20 -10.48 6.41
N THR A 141 -12.75 -9.27 6.44
CA THR A 141 -12.71 -8.34 5.31
C THR A 141 -11.34 -7.68 5.20
N PRO A 142 -10.74 -7.56 3.99
CA PRO A 142 -9.44 -6.89 3.82
C PRO A 142 -9.39 -5.45 4.38
N SER A 143 -10.48 -4.70 4.27
CA SER A 143 -10.59 -3.37 4.90
C SER A 143 -10.46 -3.42 6.43
N SER A 144 -11.10 -4.39 7.10
CA SER A 144 -10.96 -4.59 8.55
C SER A 144 -9.52 -4.95 8.95
N GLN A 145 -8.82 -5.71 8.12
CA GLN A 145 -7.40 -6.01 8.31
C GLN A 145 -6.53 -4.75 8.24
N MET A 146 -6.74 -3.89 7.23
CA MET A 146 -6.03 -2.62 7.10
C MET A 146 -6.29 -1.69 8.30
N LEU A 147 -7.54 -1.56 8.75
CA LEU A 147 -7.87 -0.75 9.92
C LEU A 147 -7.21 -1.26 11.22
N ARG A 148 -7.05 -2.59 11.35
CA ARG A 148 -6.32 -3.19 12.47
C ARG A 148 -4.84 -2.82 12.43
N TYR A 149 -4.20 -2.90 11.26
CA TYR A 149 -2.80 -2.49 11.11
C TYR A 149 -2.58 -1.01 11.41
N LEU A 150 -3.46 -0.14 10.92
CA LEU A 150 -3.35 1.29 11.18
C LEU A 150 -3.49 1.63 12.67
N ARG A 151 -4.46 1.02 13.36
CA ARG A 151 -4.59 1.16 14.83
C ARG A 151 -3.31 0.71 15.53
N ARG A 152 -2.76 -0.44 15.14
CA ARG A 152 -1.56 -0.99 15.75
C ARG A 152 -0.32 -0.11 15.49
N ALA A 153 -0.19 0.40 14.27
CA ALA A 153 0.90 1.31 13.91
C ALA A 153 0.77 2.66 14.62
N ASP A 154 -0.45 3.18 14.78
CA ASP A 154 -0.70 4.38 15.58
C ASP A 154 -0.23 4.19 17.04
N ASP A 155 -0.63 3.07 17.67
CA ASP A 155 -0.22 2.71 19.03
C ASP A 155 1.32 2.63 19.20
N ILE A 156 2.02 2.06 18.20
CA ILE A 156 3.49 1.90 18.23
C ILE A 156 4.21 3.23 18.04
N THR A 157 3.68 4.06 17.15
CA THR A 157 4.37 5.24 16.64
C THR A 157 3.91 6.54 17.29
N ASN A 158 2.90 6.45 18.16
CA ASN A 158 2.20 7.58 18.76
C ASN A 158 1.69 8.57 17.68
N GLY A 159 1.03 8.00 16.66
CA GLY A 159 0.43 8.74 15.56
C GLY A 159 1.39 9.34 14.54
N LYS A 160 2.63 8.83 14.42
CA LYS A 160 3.50 9.21 13.29
C LYS A 160 3.16 8.46 12.02
N LEU A 161 2.82 7.17 12.12
CA LEU A 161 2.35 6.37 10.99
C LEU A 161 0.82 6.28 11.01
N ARG A 162 0.18 6.91 10.02
CA ARG A 162 -1.29 6.96 9.88
C ARG A 162 -1.80 6.52 8.52
N TRP A 163 -0.91 6.24 7.57
CA TRP A 163 -1.27 5.97 6.18
C TRP A 163 -1.26 4.48 5.87
N GLY A 164 -2.22 4.05 5.05
CA GLY A 164 -2.33 2.67 4.60
C GLY A 164 -2.79 2.57 3.14
N VAL A 165 -2.24 1.62 2.40
CA VAL A 165 -2.63 1.28 1.02
C VAL A 165 -3.15 -0.15 1.00
N LEU A 166 -4.42 -0.32 0.65
CA LEU A 166 -5.03 -1.63 0.42
C LEU A 166 -5.29 -1.80 -1.08
N THR A 167 -4.73 -2.83 -1.69
CA THR A 167 -4.85 -3.04 -3.13
C THR A 167 -5.00 -4.51 -3.51
N ASN A 168 -5.73 -4.77 -4.59
CA ASN A 168 -5.70 -6.06 -5.29
C ASN A 168 -5.07 -5.93 -6.69
N GLY A 169 -4.28 -4.88 -6.90
CA GLY A 169 -3.75 -4.50 -8.21
C GLY A 169 -4.75 -3.74 -9.08
N ARG A 170 -6.02 -4.17 -9.15
CA ARG A 170 -7.07 -3.49 -9.94
C ARG A 170 -7.60 -2.24 -9.24
N LEU A 171 -7.81 -2.33 -7.93
CA LEU A 171 -8.31 -1.24 -7.10
C LEU A 171 -7.25 -0.89 -6.06
N TRP A 172 -6.95 0.40 -5.94
CA TRP A 172 -6.02 0.95 -4.97
C TRP A 172 -6.79 1.87 -4.04
N ARG A 173 -6.71 1.61 -2.73
CA ARG A 173 -7.41 2.40 -1.72
C ARG A 173 -6.43 2.96 -0.73
N LEU A 174 -6.52 4.27 -0.56
CA LEU A 174 -5.78 4.98 0.46
C LEU A 174 -6.63 5.09 1.73
N TYR A 175 -6.03 4.72 2.85
CA TYR A 175 -6.59 4.80 4.19
C TYR A 175 -5.76 5.78 5.01
N PHE A 176 -6.44 6.47 5.93
CA PHE A 176 -5.84 7.36 6.89
C PHE A 176 -6.44 7.10 8.28
N HIS A 177 -5.59 7.08 9.31
CA HIS A 177 -5.98 7.04 10.71
C HIS A 177 -5.91 8.45 11.31
N GLY A 178 -7.07 9.08 11.47
CA GLY A 178 -7.24 10.46 11.95
C GLY A 178 -7.77 10.54 13.36
#